data_AF-A0A5E4PXV7-F1
#
_entry.id   AF-A0A5E4PXV7-F1
#
_cell.length_a   1.000
_cell.length_b   1.000
_cell.length_c   1.000
_cell.angle_alpha   90.00
_cell.angle_beta   90.00
_cell.angle_gamma   90.00
#
_symmetry.space_group_name_H-M   'P 1'
#
loop_
_entity.id
_entity.type
_entity.pdbx_description
1 polymer ?
#
loop_
_entity_poly.entity_id
_entity_poly.type
_entity_poly.pdbx_seq_one_letter_code
_entity_poly.pdbx_strand_id
1 'polypeptide(L)'
;MEFPSLGEHCQYDSCNQTDFLPLQCKCGKVFCRVHFNDHCLSGLCELAPKSREINLRNDDEIFRCSENLCKKGNFHEMLCDKCHKHFCVEHRFHLSCPEIDDDVMALKIEQLEAPRRQFHEVNKHLQEKITENIRKALQSSAKVKTASKIHLMRIKQKAIGPKILPANERTYFSIKKPEDMEAKPVVIVHDEENVVKIETISIDPDLKGAVPVFVSSKWSLGRAIDSICETCNIMNDNNKIGPTKLRLFRQLDGYCISPTKMHIEIKELIASEILTEGDKLVMEYISTDVMNSLDDSSQVFLRQ
;
A
#
# COMPACT_ATOMS: atom_id res chain seq x y z
N MET A 1 -23.00 14.22 21.63
CA MET A 1 -22.48 13.37 22.72
C MET A 1 -21.43 14.19 23.44
N GLU A 2 -21.74 14.66 24.64
CA GLU A 2 -20.77 15.30 25.51
C GLU A 2 -20.02 14.18 26.24
N PHE A 3 -18.68 14.19 26.20
CA PHE A 3 -17.83 13.19 26.85
C PHE A 3 -17.78 13.51 28.35
N PRO A 4 -18.51 12.79 29.23
CA PRO A 4 -18.69 13.21 30.64
C PRO A 4 -17.42 13.02 31.50
N SER A 5 -16.37 12.41 30.94
CA SER A 5 -15.15 12.00 31.62
C SER A 5 -13.88 12.58 31.01
N LEU A 6 -13.99 13.62 30.18
CA LEU A 6 -12.83 14.21 29.51
C LEU A 6 -12.33 15.43 30.30
N GLY A 7 -11.15 15.30 30.91
CA GLY A 7 -10.51 16.35 31.71
C GLY A 7 -10.75 16.23 33.21
N GLU A 8 -10.00 16.98 34.01
CA GLU A 8 -10.18 17.08 35.47
C GLU A 8 -10.33 18.54 35.90
N HIS A 9 -11.01 18.76 37.03
CA HIS A 9 -11.20 20.10 37.59
C HIS A 9 -9.96 20.58 38.34
N CYS A 10 -9.65 21.86 38.21
CA CYS A 10 -8.61 22.51 39.01
C CYS A 10 -8.96 22.41 40.51
N GLN A 11 -8.01 21.99 41.34
CA GLN A 11 -8.17 21.88 42.80
C GLN A 11 -7.78 23.17 43.54
N TYR A 12 -7.91 24.32 42.87
CA TYR A 12 -7.66 25.62 43.49
C TYR A 12 -8.98 26.17 44.02
N ASP A 13 -9.00 26.68 45.25
CA ASP A 13 -10.24 26.95 46.01
C ASP A 13 -11.24 27.86 45.28
N SER A 14 -10.76 28.74 44.39
CA SER A 14 -11.61 29.65 43.59
C SER A 14 -11.76 29.26 42.12
N CYS A 15 -11.12 28.19 41.65
CA CYS A 15 -11.13 27.79 40.25
C CYS A 15 -11.72 26.39 40.10
N ASN A 16 -12.97 26.32 39.64
CA ASN A 16 -13.63 25.05 39.33
C ASN A 16 -13.59 24.73 37.82
N GLN A 17 -12.60 25.27 37.10
CA GLN A 17 -12.48 25.08 35.65
C GLN A 17 -12.04 23.63 35.35
N THR A 18 -12.72 22.97 34.42
CA THR A 18 -12.29 21.69 33.84
C THR A 18 -11.18 21.94 32.83
N ASP A 19 -10.00 21.38 33.05
CA ASP A 19 -8.92 21.37 32.07
C ASP A 19 -8.87 20.00 31.39
N PHE A 20 -8.90 20.00 30.06
CA PHE A 20 -8.83 18.77 29.27
C PHE A 20 -7.42 18.14 29.32
N LEU A 21 -6.41 18.91 29.72
CA LEU A 21 -5.05 18.44 30.02
C LEU A 21 -4.68 18.82 31.47
N PRO A 22 -5.18 18.07 32.47
CA PRO A 22 -4.90 18.37 33.87
C PRO A 22 -3.40 18.25 34.18
N LEU A 23 -2.85 19.28 34.83
CA LEU A 23 -1.45 19.30 35.26
C LEU A 23 -1.34 18.88 36.71
N GLN A 24 -0.74 17.72 36.96
CA GLN A 24 -0.49 17.22 38.32
C GLN A 24 0.89 17.66 38.81
N CYS A 25 0.93 18.37 39.93
CA CYS A 25 2.19 18.74 40.57
C CYS A 25 2.74 17.53 41.36
N LYS A 26 4.04 17.51 41.66
CA LYS A 26 4.66 16.48 42.50
C LYS A 26 4.09 16.41 43.92
N CYS A 27 3.38 17.44 44.37
CA CYS A 27 2.62 17.44 45.62
C CYS A 27 1.29 16.65 45.52
N GLY A 28 0.95 16.11 44.35
CA GLY A 28 -0.24 15.30 44.10
C GLY A 28 -1.49 16.08 43.70
N LYS A 29 -1.47 17.42 43.78
CA LYS A 29 -2.60 18.28 43.42
C LYS A 29 -2.67 18.54 41.90
N VAL A 30 -3.90 18.59 41.39
CA VAL A 30 -4.23 18.83 39.98
C VAL A 30 -4.69 20.27 39.78
N PHE A 31 -4.09 20.95 38.82
CA PHE A 31 -4.40 22.35 38.52
C PHE A 31 -4.59 22.56 37.02
N CYS A 32 -5.33 23.61 36.65
CA CYS A 32 -5.32 24.11 35.27
C CYS A 32 -3.99 24.81 34.96
N ARG A 33 -3.70 25.07 33.68
CA ARG A 33 -2.44 25.72 33.24
C ARG A 33 -2.05 26.98 34.03
N VAL A 34 -3.01 27.83 34.36
CA VAL A 34 -2.77 29.10 35.07
C VAL A 34 -2.40 28.86 36.53
N HIS A 35 -3.21 28.09 37.26
CA HIS A 35 -2.99 27.84 38.69
C HIS A 35 -1.83 26.87 38.95
N PHE A 36 -1.47 26.00 37.99
CA PHE A 36 -0.28 25.17 38.09
C PHE A 36 1.00 26.01 38.13
N ASN A 37 1.09 27.02 37.24
CA ASN A 37 2.22 27.94 37.20
C ASN A 37 2.26 28.80 38.46
N ASP A 38 1.13 29.36 38.89
CA ASP A 38 1.06 30.14 40.13
C ASP A 38 1.48 29.30 41.35
N HIS A 39 1.01 28.06 41.47
CA HIS A 39 1.40 27.13 42.54
C HIS A 39 2.90 26.80 42.55
N CYS A 40 3.52 26.61 41.38
CA CYS A 40 4.94 26.27 41.28
C CYS A 40 5.88 27.49 41.39
N LEU A 41 5.43 28.69 41.01
CA LEU A 41 6.22 29.93 41.03
C LEU A 41 6.06 30.72 42.33
N SER A 42 4.92 30.62 43.01
CA SER A 42 4.65 31.29 44.30
C SER A 42 5.50 30.77 45.46
N GLY A 43 6.23 29.67 45.27
CA GLY A 43 7.06 29.06 46.31
C GLY A 43 6.28 28.35 47.42
N LEU A 44 4.94 28.26 47.30
CA LEU A 44 4.05 27.58 48.25
C LEU A 44 4.16 26.04 48.18
N CYS A 45 4.96 25.50 47.26
CA CYS A 45 5.16 24.06 47.06
C CYS A 45 6.64 23.69 47.26
N GLU A 46 6.94 23.03 48.38
CA GLU A 46 8.30 22.58 48.71
C GLU A 46 8.86 21.54 47.73
N LEU A 47 7.97 20.83 47.03
CA LEU A 47 8.29 19.81 46.03
C LEU A 47 8.31 20.34 44.59
N ALA A 48 8.02 21.63 44.38
CA ALA A 48 8.08 22.22 43.06
C ALA A 48 9.55 22.27 42.58
N PRO A 49 9.82 21.85 41.34
CA PRO A 49 11.16 22.00 40.78
C PRO A 49 11.51 23.48 40.75
N LYS A 50 12.64 23.85 41.39
CA LYS A 50 13.18 25.21 41.31
C LYS A 50 13.33 25.58 39.84
N SER A 51 12.94 26.80 39.47
CA SER A 51 13.18 27.34 38.14
C SER A 51 14.67 27.18 37.84
N ARG A 52 15.01 26.37 36.83
CA ARG A 52 16.39 26.33 36.33
C ARG A 52 16.67 27.72 35.80
N GLU A 53 17.56 28.45 36.47
CA GLU A 53 18.14 29.65 35.90
C GLU A 53 18.89 29.22 34.64
N ILE A 54 18.26 29.49 33.49
CA ILE A 54 18.89 29.31 32.19
C ILE A 54 20.00 30.35 32.17
N ASN A 55 21.23 29.91 32.46
CA ASN A 55 22.41 30.72 32.30
C ASN A 55 22.61 30.93 30.79
N LEU A 56 21.96 31.96 30.24
CA LEU A 56 22.19 32.46 28.88
C LEU A 56 23.59 33.09 28.89
N ARG A 57 24.61 32.27 28.62
CA ARG A 57 25.99 32.69 28.82
C ARG A 57 26.49 33.71 27.80
N ASN A 58 25.81 33.96 26.69
CA ASN A 58 26.18 35.01 25.74
C ASN A 58 24.95 35.49 24.95
N ASP A 59 24.75 36.82 24.86
CA ASP A 59 23.77 37.45 23.96
C ASP A 59 24.15 37.31 22.47
N ASP A 60 25.32 36.74 22.18
CA ASP A 60 25.92 36.60 20.85
C ASP A 60 25.31 35.46 20.00
N GLU A 61 24.42 34.63 20.57
CA GLU A 61 23.73 33.53 19.85
C GLU A 61 22.30 33.88 19.42
N ILE A 62 21.94 35.17 19.40
CA ILE A 62 20.61 35.62 18.95
C ILE A 62 20.65 35.90 17.44
N PHE A 63 20.09 35.00 16.64
CA PHE A 63 19.92 35.17 15.21
C PHE A 63 18.83 36.20 14.94
N ARG A 64 19.18 37.34 14.34
CA ARG A 64 18.24 38.44 14.07
C ARG A 64 17.47 38.19 12.77
N CYS A 65 16.18 38.49 12.79
CA CYS A 65 15.31 38.39 11.61
C CYS A 65 15.82 39.30 10.48
N SER A 66 15.88 38.78 9.26
CA SER A 66 16.30 39.50 8.06
C SER A 66 15.18 40.32 7.40
N GLU A 67 14.02 40.44 8.06
CA GLU A 67 12.84 41.14 7.53
C GLU A 67 12.92 42.64 7.86
N ASN A 68 12.47 43.49 6.93
CA ASN A 68 12.50 44.93 7.12
C ASN A 68 11.65 45.30 8.34
N LEU A 69 12.22 46.10 9.25
CA LEU A 69 11.56 46.58 10.48
C LEU A 69 11.34 45.52 11.58
N CYS A 70 11.81 44.28 11.43
CA CYS A 70 11.71 43.27 12.49
C CYS A 70 12.94 43.28 13.40
N LYS A 71 12.74 43.52 14.71
CA LYS A 71 13.79 43.46 15.75
C LYS A 71 13.80 42.13 16.51
N LYS A 72 12.98 41.17 16.10
CA LYS A 72 12.88 39.86 16.76
C LYS A 72 14.09 39.02 16.39
N GLY A 73 14.66 38.35 17.37
CA GLY A 73 15.72 37.38 17.19
C GLY A 73 15.34 36.06 17.83
N ASN A 74 15.86 34.97 17.27
CA ASN A 74 15.65 33.62 17.77
C ASN A 74 16.98 33.01 18.21
N PHE A 75 16.92 32.14 19.22
CA PHE A 75 18.06 31.35 19.67
C PHE A 75 18.46 30.24 18.68
N HIS A 76 17.53 29.82 17.83
CA HIS A 76 17.77 28.81 16.80
C HIS A 76 17.78 29.45 15.42
N GLU A 77 18.81 29.15 14.64
CA GLU A 77 18.90 29.57 13.26
C GLU A 77 17.82 28.85 12.41
N MET A 78 16.88 29.62 11.87
CA MET A 78 15.87 29.13 10.92
C MET A 78 16.15 29.74 9.55
N LEU A 79 16.96 29.03 8.77
CA LEU A 79 17.28 29.42 7.41
C LEU A 79 16.11 29.14 6.48
N CYS A 80 15.84 30.08 5.58
CA CYS A 80 14.97 29.81 4.44
C CYS A 80 15.68 28.88 3.45
N ASP A 81 15.03 27.79 3.02
CA ASP A 81 15.60 26.85 2.04
C ASP A 81 15.88 27.47 0.66
N LYS A 82 15.28 28.64 0.36
CA LYS A 82 15.42 29.32 -0.92
C LYS A 82 16.48 30.41 -0.92
N CYS A 83 16.56 31.22 0.15
CA CYS A 83 17.47 32.37 0.20
C CYS A 83 18.53 32.28 1.30
N HIS A 84 18.52 31.21 2.11
CA HIS A 84 19.44 30.94 3.21
C HIS A 84 19.62 32.11 4.20
N LYS A 85 18.61 32.96 4.36
CA LYS A 85 18.57 34.02 5.37
C LYS A 85 17.73 33.59 6.58
N HIS A 86 18.09 34.12 7.74
CA HIS A 86 17.38 33.86 8.99
C HIS A 86 16.12 34.71 9.10
N PHE A 87 14.99 34.09 9.43
CA PHE A 87 13.74 34.78 9.76
C PHE A 87 13.14 34.26 11.07
N CYS A 88 12.52 35.17 11.84
CA CYS A 88 11.82 34.79 13.06
C CYS A 88 10.56 33.95 12.76
N VAL A 89 9.94 33.32 13.77
CA VAL A 89 8.77 32.42 13.56
C VAL A 89 7.62 33.12 12.84
N GLU A 90 7.41 34.40 13.12
CA GLU A 90 6.37 35.22 12.48
C GLU A 90 6.69 35.59 11.03
N HIS A 91 7.96 35.63 10.65
CA HIS A 91 8.42 35.96 9.29
C HIS A 91 9.05 34.75 8.59
N ARG A 92 8.82 33.52 9.08
CA ARG A 92 9.33 32.29 8.45
C ARG A 92 8.85 32.17 7.00
N PHE A 93 7.66 32.70 6.70
CA PHE A 93 7.13 32.86 5.34
C PHE A 93 7.27 34.31 4.88
N HIS A 94 8.51 34.75 4.64
CA HIS A 94 8.79 36.11 4.20
C HIS A 94 8.41 36.32 2.73
N LEU A 95 7.83 37.48 2.42
CA LEU A 95 7.43 37.88 1.06
C LEU A 95 8.62 38.27 0.18
N SER A 96 9.79 38.49 0.78
CA SER A 96 11.04 38.85 0.10
C SER A 96 11.79 37.65 -0.48
N CYS A 97 11.19 36.46 -0.44
CA CYS A 97 11.77 35.23 -0.96
C CYS A 97 11.64 35.19 -2.48
N PRO A 98 12.70 34.85 -3.24
CA PRO A 98 12.55 34.62 -4.67
C PRO A 98 11.49 33.53 -4.90
N GLU A 99 10.50 33.83 -5.73
CA GLU A 99 9.64 32.80 -6.30
C GLU A 99 10.56 31.82 -7.05
N ILE A 100 10.39 30.52 -6.78
CA ILE A 100 11.10 29.53 -7.58
C ILE A 100 10.38 29.60 -8.92
N ASP A 101 11.13 29.83 -10.00
CA ASP A 101 10.57 29.78 -11.35
C ASP A 101 9.85 28.43 -11.54
N ASP A 102 8.56 28.48 -11.86
CA ASP A 102 7.71 27.29 -11.98
C ASP A 102 8.33 26.28 -12.95
N ASP A 103 9.06 26.78 -13.95
CA ASP A 103 9.81 25.99 -14.93
C ASP A 103 10.92 25.15 -14.29
N VAL A 104 11.65 25.68 -13.30
CA VAL A 104 12.72 24.95 -12.60
C VAL A 104 12.15 23.84 -11.72
N MET A 105 10.99 24.07 -11.10
CA MET A 105 10.30 23.05 -10.33
C MET A 105 9.71 21.97 -11.23
N ALA A 106 9.12 22.34 -12.37
CA ALA A 106 8.63 21.40 -13.37
C ALA A 106 9.75 20.50 -13.92
N LEU A 107 10.91 21.06 -14.25
CA LEU A 107 12.08 20.29 -14.70
C LEU A 107 12.57 19.29 -13.64
N LYS A 108 12.54 19.66 -12.36
CA LYS A 108 12.93 18.76 -11.26
C LYS A 108 11.94 17.59 -11.11
N ILE A 109 10.65 17.87 -11.26
CA ILE A 109 9.59 16.85 -11.23
C ILE A 109 9.76 15.89 -12.42
N GLU A 110 9.97 16.42 -13.62
CA GLU A 110 10.18 15.62 -14.82
C GLU A 110 11.42 14.72 -14.72
N GLN A 111 12.52 15.22 -14.16
CA GLN A 111 13.73 14.41 -13.91
C GLN A 111 13.48 13.22 -12.97
N LEU A 112 12.59 13.35 -11.99
CA LEU A 112 12.23 12.27 -11.08
C LEU A 112 11.19 11.31 -11.68
N GLU A 113 10.32 11.81 -12.55
CA GLU A 113 9.30 11.02 -13.23
C GLU A 113 9.84 10.23 -14.42
N ALA A 114 10.82 10.76 -15.16
CA ALA A 114 11.35 10.12 -16.36
C ALA A 114 11.88 8.68 -16.10
N PRO A 115 12.68 8.41 -15.05
CA PRO A 115 13.07 7.04 -14.70
C PRO A 115 11.84 6.17 -14.43
N ARG A 116 10.88 6.66 -13.64
CA ARG A 116 9.66 5.91 -13.29
C ARG A 116 8.84 5.54 -14.52
N ARG A 117 8.76 6.42 -15.52
CA ARG A 117 8.09 6.16 -16.81
C ARG A 117 8.83 5.10 -17.61
N GLN A 118 10.16 5.22 -17.73
CA GLN A 118 10.98 4.21 -18.42
C GLN A 118 10.84 2.82 -17.76
N PHE A 119 10.89 2.75 -16.43
CA PHE A 119 10.66 1.50 -15.70
C PHE A 119 9.23 0.96 -15.93
N HIS A 120 8.22 1.82 -15.95
CA HIS A 120 6.84 1.42 -16.21
C HIS A 120 6.65 0.88 -17.64
N GLU A 121 7.27 1.53 -18.63
CA GLU A 121 7.21 1.11 -20.04
C GLU A 121 7.89 -0.24 -20.27
N VAL A 122 9.06 -0.47 -19.67
CA VAL A 122 9.77 -1.77 -19.74
C VAL A 122 8.92 -2.89 -19.13
N ASN A 123 8.31 -2.67 -17.96
CA ASN A 123 7.44 -3.66 -17.32
C ASN A 123 6.20 -3.98 -18.15
N LYS A 124 5.61 -2.94 -18.75
CA LYS A 124 4.44 -3.09 -19.62
C LYS A 124 4.80 -3.94 -20.85
N HIS A 125 5.93 -3.66 -21.48
CA HIS A 125 6.39 -4.40 -22.65
C HIS A 125 6.73 -5.86 -22.33
N LEU A 126 7.36 -6.11 -21.16
CA LEU A 126 7.61 -7.45 -20.64
C LEU A 126 6.29 -8.23 -20.46
N GLN A 127 5.30 -7.58 -19.85
CA GLN A 127 3.98 -8.17 -19.62
C GLN A 127 3.25 -8.45 -20.93
N GLU A 128 3.29 -7.53 -21.90
CA GLU A 128 2.75 -7.71 -23.24
C GLU A 128 3.39 -8.92 -23.93
N LYS A 129 4.73 -9.04 -23.91
CA LYS A 129 5.44 -10.21 -24.48
C LYS A 129 5.03 -11.54 -23.85
N ILE A 130 4.87 -11.59 -22.52
CA ILE A 130 4.40 -12.79 -21.80
C ILE A 130 3.00 -13.18 -22.31
N THR A 131 2.08 -12.22 -22.40
CA THR A 131 0.72 -12.47 -22.89
C THR A 131 0.66 -12.83 -24.38
N GLU A 132 1.51 -12.23 -25.21
CA GLU A 132 1.55 -12.48 -26.66
C GLU A 132 2.07 -13.88 -26.98
N ASN A 133 3.11 -14.35 -26.30
CA ASN A 133 3.62 -15.71 -26.46
C ASN A 133 2.53 -16.76 -26.19
N ILE A 134 1.73 -16.53 -25.16
CA ILE A 134 0.63 -17.42 -24.78
C ILE A 134 -0.53 -17.34 -25.77
N ARG A 135 -0.83 -16.15 -26.29
CA ARG A 135 -1.80 -16.00 -27.39
C ARG A 135 -1.40 -16.76 -28.62
N LYS A 136 -0.14 -16.64 -29.05
CA LYS A 136 0.37 -17.40 -30.19
C LYS A 136 0.21 -18.90 -29.93
N ALA A 137 0.51 -19.36 -28.72
CA ALA A 137 0.28 -20.76 -28.35
C ALA A 137 -1.22 -21.17 -28.38
N LEU A 138 -2.12 -20.38 -27.78
CA LEU A 138 -3.55 -20.67 -27.70
C LEU A 138 -4.28 -20.51 -29.06
N GLN A 139 -3.82 -19.61 -29.92
CA GLN A 139 -4.43 -19.31 -31.22
C GLN A 139 -3.82 -20.10 -32.38
N SER A 140 -2.69 -20.79 -32.16
CA SER A 140 -1.92 -21.53 -33.17
C SER A 140 -2.73 -22.58 -33.93
N SER A 141 -3.82 -23.12 -33.36
CA SER A 141 -4.65 -24.10 -34.06
C SER A 141 -6.16 -23.89 -33.88
N ALA A 142 -6.92 -24.12 -34.97
CA ALA A 142 -8.39 -24.08 -34.96
C ALA A 142 -9.02 -25.12 -34.01
N LYS A 143 -8.31 -26.23 -33.76
CA LYS A 143 -8.71 -27.27 -32.81
C LYS A 143 -8.68 -26.74 -31.37
N VAL A 144 -7.66 -25.96 -31.00
CA VAL A 144 -7.56 -25.34 -29.66
C VAL A 144 -8.68 -24.33 -29.43
N LYS A 145 -8.99 -23.46 -30.40
CA LYS A 145 -10.11 -22.49 -30.29
C LYS A 145 -11.45 -23.18 -30.00
N THR A 146 -11.70 -24.31 -30.66
CA THR A 146 -12.92 -25.09 -30.46
C THR A 146 -12.93 -25.76 -29.09
N ALA A 147 -11.80 -26.32 -28.66
CA ALA A 147 -11.64 -26.92 -27.33
C ALA A 147 -11.83 -25.90 -26.20
N SER A 148 -11.27 -24.69 -26.30
CA SER A 148 -11.44 -23.61 -25.30
C SER A 148 -12.90 -23.18 -25.18
N LYS A 149 -13.63 -23.08 -26.30
CA LYS A 149 -15.06 -22.74 -26.28
C LYS A 149 -15.90 -23.83 -25.59
N ILE A 150 -15.61 -25.10 -25.87
CA ILE A 150 -16.26 -26.24 -25.19
C ILE A 150 -15.90 -26.24 -23.70
N HIS A 151 -14.65 -25.94 -23.34
CA HIS A 151 -14.21 -25.85 -21.95
C HIS A 151 -14.98 -24.76 -21.18
N LEU A 152 -15.08 -23.56 -21.77
CA LEU A 152 -15.87 -22.46 -21.20
C LEU A 152 -17.33 -22.85 -20.99
N MET A 153 -17.94 -23.55 -21.95
CA MET A 153 -19.32 -24.05 -21.80
C MET A 153 -19.46 -25.05 -20.64
N ARG A 154 -18.50 -25.96 -20.47
CA ARG A 154 -18.48 -26.92 -19.36
C ARG A 154 -18.32 -26.24 -17.99
N ILE A 155 -17.48 -25.21 -17.92
CA ILE A 155 -17.32 -24.41 -16.69
C ILE A 155 -18.64 -23.71 -16.37
N LYS A 156 -19.25 -23.00 -17.33
CA LYS A 156 -20.52 -22.29 -17.14
C LYS A 156 -21.66 -23.19 -16.62
N GLN A 157 -21.66 -24.47 -17.00
CA GLN A 157 -22.64 -25.45 -16.52
C GLN A 157 -22.43 -25.93 -15.08
N LYS A 158 -21.17 -25.96 -14.61
CA LYS A 158 -20.79 -26.54 -13.31
C LYS A 158 -20.35 -25.50 -12.28
N ALA A 159 -20.18 -24.25 -12.69
CA ALA A 159 -19.54 -23.23 -11.86
C ALA A 159 -20.35 -22.91 -10.61
N ILE A 160 -19.63 -22.84 -9.49
CA ILE A 160 -20.17 -22.49 -8.18
C ILE A 160 -19.67 -21.09 -7.82
N GLY A 161 -20.49 -20.33 -7.12
CA GLY A 161 -20.13 -18.97 -6.75
C GLY A 161 -21.29 -18.24 -6.07
N PRO A 162 -21.09 -16.96 -5.74
CA PRO A 162 -22.04 -16.17 -4.99
C PRO A 162 -23.31 -15.90 -5.81
N LYS A 163 -24.45 -16.39 -5.30
CA LYS A 163 -25.76 -16.28 -5.98
C LYS A 163 -26.25 -14.85 -6.19
N ILE A 164 -25.67 -13.89 -5.48
CA ILE A 164 -26.04 -12.47 -5.52
C ILE A 164 -25.62 -11.79 -6.84
N LEU A 165 -24.69 -12.38 -7.59
CA LEU A 165 -24.15 -11.76 -8.80
C LEU A 165 -25.07 -11.94 -10.01
N PRO A 166 -25.35 -10.88 -10.79
CA PRO A 166 -26.13 -10.98 -12.02
C PRO A 166 -25.32 -11.63 -13.15
N ALA A 167 -25.99 -12.33 -14.07
CA ALA A 167 -25.33 -13.18 -15.07
C ALA A 167 -24.38 -12.42 -16.03
N ASN A 168 -24.64 -11.13 -16.26
CA ASN A 168 -23.82 -10.26 -17.11
C ASN A 168 -22.48 -9.86 -16.48
N GLU A 169 -22.35 -9.95 -15.16
CA GLU A 169 -21.13 -9.60 -14.44
C GLU A 169 -20.28 -10.81 -14.08
N ARG A 170 -20.78 -12.03 -14.34
CA ARG A 170 -20.10 -13.27 -13.99
C ARG A 170 -19.00 -13.59 -14.98
N THR A 171 -17.78 -13.68 -14.46
CA THR A 171 -16.62 -14.21 -15.16
C THR A 171 -16.30 -15.59 -14.60
N TYR A 172 -15.93 -16.54 -15.46
CA TYR A 172 -15.83 -17.96 -15.13
C TYR A 172 -14.38 -18.45 -15.23
N PHE A 173 -13.92 -19.19 -14.22
CA PHE A 173 -12.57 -19.75 -14.14
C PHE A 173 -12.60 -21.18 -13.62
N SER A 174 -11.56 -21.95 -13.92
CA SER A 174 -11.36 -23.31 -13.38
C SER A 174 -10.20 -23.29 -12.39
N ILE A 175 -10.49 -23.47 -11.09
CA ILE A 175 -9.52 -23.31 -10.01
C ILE A 175 -9.00 -24.68 -9.54
N LYS A 176 -7.70 -24.91 -9.65
CA LYS A 176 -7.01 -26.04 -8.99
C LYS A 176 -6.66 -25.63 -7.55
N LYS A 177 -7.03 -26.48 -6.60
CA LYS A 177 -6.71 -26.27 -5.17
C LYS A 177 -5.21 -26.52 -4.93
N PRO A 178 -4.60 -25.86 -3.93
CA PRO A 178 -3.24 -26.19 -3.51
C PRO A 178 -3.19 -27.64 -3.04
N GLU A 179 -2.12 -28.35 -3.42
CA GLU A 179 -1.87 -29.73 -2.96
C GLU A 179 -1.47 -29.74 -1.48
N ASP A 180 -0.65 -28.75 -1.07
CA ASP A 180 -0.15 -28.59 0.30
C ASP A 180 -0.16 -27.11 0.73
N MET A 181 -0.03 -26.86 2.03
CA MET A 181 0.12 -25.51 2.60
C MET A 181 1.57 -25.01 2.60
N GLU A 182 2.48 -25.77 1.99
CA GLU A 182 3.90 -25.43 1.91
C GLU A 182 4.18 -24.34 0.88
N ALA A 183 5.20 -23.51 1.16
CA ALA A 183 5.62 -22.46 0.24
C ALA A 183 6.26 -23.08 -1.01
N LYS A 184 5.62 -22.91 -2.17
CA LYS A 184 6.19 -23.37 -3.44
C LYS A 184 7.31 -22.44 -3.90
N PRO A 185 8.39 -23.00 -4.49
CA PRO A 185 9.48 -22.20 -5.04
C PRO A 185 8.97 -21.38 -6.23
N VAL A 186 9.31 -20.09 -6.24
CA VAL A 186 8.98 -19.17 -7.33
C VAL A 186 10.23 -18.58 -7.95
N VAL A 187 10.16 -18.32 -9.25
CA VAL A 187 11.18 -17.60 -10.02
C VAL A 187 10.71 -16.16 -10.17
N ILE A 188 11.53 -15.22 -9.72
CA ILE A 188 11.29 -13.78 -9.93
C ILE A 188 12.06 -13.39 -11.19
N VAL A 189 11.35 -12.83 -12.16
CA VAL A 189 11.91 -12.37 -13.43
C VAL A 189 11.81 -10.86 -13.47
N HIS A 190 12.96 -10.21 -13.60
CA HIS A 190 13.08 -8.77 -13.80
C HIS A 190 13.34 -8.39 -15.27
N ASP A 191 13.85 -9.33 -16.09
CA ASP A 191 14.29 -9.08 -17.47
C ASP A 191 13.69 -10.06 -18.49
N GLU A 192 13.47 -9.57 -19.72
CA GLU A 192 12.81 -10.28 -20.84
C GLU A 192 13.49 -11.57 -21.27
N GLU A 193 14.80 -11.72 -21.06
CA GLU A 193 15.59 -12.82 -21.60
C GLU A 193 15.28 -14.19 -20.97
N ASN A 194 14.69 -14.23 -19.76
CA ASN A 194 14.35 -15.48 -19.07
C ASN A 194 12.93 -16.01 -19.36
N VAL A 195 12.09 -15.28 -20.11
CA VAL A 195 10.70 -15.67 -20.42
C VAL A 195 10.60 -16.82 -21.44
N VAL A 196 11.70 -17.12 -22.14
CA VAL A 196 11.72 -17.94 -23.37
C VAL A 196 11.56 -19.45 -23.14
N LYS A 197 11.63 -19.96 -21.91
CA LYS A 197 11.58 -21.41 -21.63
C LYS A 197 10.25 -21.90 -21.04
N ILE A 198 9.11 -21.48 -21.59
CA ILE A 198 7.84 -22.17 -21.30
C ILE A 198 7.64 -23.21 -22.41
N GLU A 199 8.35 -24.34 -22.26
CA GLU A 199 8.25 -25.48 -23.16
C GLU A 199 6.92 -26.22 -22.92
N THR A 200 6.15 -26.33 -24.00
CA THR A 200 5.08 -27.30 -24.24
C THR A 200 3.79 -27.13 -23.40
N ILE A 201 2.87 -26.36 -23.98
CA ILE A 201 1.47 -26.26 -23.52
C ILE A 201 0.70 -27.50 -23.96
N SER A 202 0.50 -28.45 -23.05
CA SER A 202 -0.56 -29.45 -23.17
C SER A 202 -1.83 -28.89 -22.51
N ILE A 203 -2.82 -28.55 -23.33
CA ILE A 203 -4.17 -28.26 -22.84
C ILE A 203 -4.80 -29.60 -22.54
N ASP A 204 -4.64 -30.11 -21.33
CA ASP A 204 -5.46 -31.25 -20.90
C ASP A 204 -6.91 -30.77 -20.78
N PRO A 205 -7.87 -31.30 -21.56
CA PRO A 205 -9.26 -30.87 -21.51
C PRO A 205 -10.00 -31.41 -20.27
N ASP A 206 -9.34 -32.25 -19.47
CA ASP A 206 -9.92 -32.85 -18.28
C ASP A 206 -9.96 -31.84 -17.12
N LEU A 207 -11.11 -31.79 -16.45
CA LEU A 207 -11.33 -31.06 -15.19
C LEU A 207 -10.87 -31.87 -13.97
N LYS A 208 -9.98 -32.86 -14.15
CA LYS A 208 -9.56 -33.70 -13.03
C LYS A 208 -8.81 -32.83 -12.01
N GLY A 209 -9.45 -32.66 -10.84
CA GLY A 209 -8.90 -31.88 -9.73
C GLY A 209 -9.16 -30.37 -9.76
N ALA A 210 -9.93 -29.84 -10.71
CA ALA A 210 -10.24 -28.41 -10.77
C ALA A 210 -11.72 -28.10 -10.51
N VAL A 211 -11.97 -27.08 -9.68
CA VAL A 211 -13.31 -26.61 -9.31
C VAL A 211 -13.69 -25.43 -10.20
N PRO A 212 -14.76 -25.52 -10.99
CA PRO A 212 -15.26 -24.39 -11.75
C PRO A 212 -15.90 -23.37 -10.80
N VAL A 213 -15.45 -22.11 -10.86
CA VAL A 213 -15.91 -21.01 -10.02
C VAL A 213 -16.28 -19.81 -10.88
N PHE A 214 -17.24 -18.99 -10.43
CA PHE A 214 -17.51 -17.70 -11.03
C PHE A 214 -17.34 -16.56 -10.03
N VAL A 215 -16.80 -15.44 -10.51
CA VAL A 215 -16.59 -14.19 -9.75
C VAL A 215 -17.16 -13.00 -10.53
N SER A 216 -17.28 -11.83 -9.89
CA SER A 216 -17.68 -10.61 -10.60
C SER A 216 -16.50 -9.99 -11.34
N SER A 217 -16.73 -9.52 -12.55
CA SER A 217 -15.76 -8.73 -13.31
C SER A 217 -15.40 -7.39 -12.65
N LYS A 218 -16.29 -6.85 -11.80
CA LYS A 218 -16.08 -5.57 -11.09
C LYS A 218 -15.37 -5.72 -9.75
N TRP A 219 -15.03 -6.94 -9.34
CA TRP A 219 -14.35 -7.14 -8.06
C TRP A 219 -12.86 -6.93 -8.20
N SER A 220 -12.26 -6.42 -7.12
CA SER A 220 -10.80 -6.42 -6.98
C SER A 220 -10.28 -7.85 -6.90
N LEU A 221 -9.04 -8.07 -7.34
CA LEU A 221 -8.38 -9.37 -7.28
C LEU A 221 -8.41 -9.96 -5.87
N GLY A 222 -8.17 -9.14 -4.83
CA GLY A 222 -8.26 -9.59 -3.44
C GLY A 222 -9.64 -10.15 -3.08
N ARG A 223 -10.71 -9.40 -3.40
CA ARG A 223 -12.10 -9.83 -3.15
C ARG A 223 -12.47 -11.07 -3.97
N ALA A 224 -11.98 -11.18 -5.20
CA ALA A 224 -12.18 -12.37 -6.02
C ALA A 224 -11.49 -13.59 -5.40
N ILE A 225 -10.26 -13.45 -4.91
CA ILE A 225 -9.52 -14.50 -4.20
C ILE A 225 -10.28 -14.93 -2.95
N ASP A 226 -10.76 -14.00 -2.13
CA ASP A 226 -11.53 -14.30 -0.92
C ASP A 226 -12.77 -15.15 -1.25
N SER A 227 -13.52 -14.74 -2.27
CA SER A 227 -14.71 -15.47 -2.71
C SER A 227 -14.38 -16.86 -3.28
N ILE A 228 -13.27 -16.99 -3.99
CA ILE A 228 -12.78 -18.28 -4.48
C ILE A 228 -12.36 -19.17 -3.30
N CYS A 229 -11.68 -18.63 -2.30
CA CYS A 229 -11.26 -19.35 -1.11
C CYS A 229 -12.45 -19.88 -0.32
N GLU A 230 -13.48 -19.05 -0.13
CA GLU A 230 -14.74 -19.45 0.50
C GLU A 230 -15.42 -20.57 -0.30
N THR A 231 -15.49 -20.44 -1.63
CA THR A 231 -16.15 -21.42 -2.50
C THR A 231 -15.39 -22.76 -2.57
N CYS A 232 -14.05 -22.69 -2.59
CA CYS A 232 -13.18 -23.86 -2.69
C CYS A 232 -12.80 -24.47 -1.33
N ASN A 233 -13.23 -23.87 -0.22
CA ASN A 233 -12.82 -24.21 1.14
C ASN A 233 -11.29 -24.22 1.30
N ILE A 234 -10.63 -23.16 0.82
CA ILE A 234 -9.18 -22.94 0.95
C ILE A 234 -8.97 -21.91 2.06
N MET A 235 -7.98 -22.15 2.93
CA MET A 235 -7.66 -21.20 3.99
C MET A 235 -6.90 -20.00 3.42
N ASN A 236 -7.48 -18.81 3.54
CA ASN A 236 -6.82 -17.56 3.16
C ASN A 236 -6.44 -16.75 4.40
N ASP A 237 -5.20 -16.89 4.84
CA ASP A 237 -4.64 -16.13 5.95
C ASP A 237 -3.78 -14.94 5.48
N ASN A 238 -4.01 -14.42 4.27
CA ASN A 238 -3.23 -13.30 3.71
C ASN A 238 -3.26 -12.01 4.54
N ASN A 239 -4.26 -11.85 5.41
CA ASN A 239 -4.37 -10.71 6.32
C ASN A 239 -3.56 -10.88 7.63
N LYS A 240 -3.09 -12.10 7.92
CA LYS A 240 -2.26 -12.40 9.09
C LYS A 240 -0.78 -12.30 8.71
N ILE A 241 0.06 -11.98 9.70
CA ILE A 241 1.51 -12.09 9.56
C ILE A 241 1.84 -13.58 9.64
N GLY A 242 2.13 -14.18 8.48
CA GLY A 242 2.45 -15.60 8.36
C GLY A 242 3.69 -15.82 7.50
N PRO A 243 4.28 -17.03 7.57
CA PRO A 243 5.43 -17.40 6.73
C PRO A 243 5.03 -17.54 5.25
N THR A 244 3.74 -17.72 4.97
CA THR A 244 3.22 -17.94 3.61
C THR A 244 2.05 -17.02 3.28
N LYS A 245 1.92 -16.70 1.99
CA LYS A 245 0.79 -15.96 1.41
C LYS A 245 0.25 -16.72 0.20
N LEU A 246 -1.07 -16.78 0.12
CA LEU A 246 -1.80 -17.40 -0.98
C LEU A 246 -1.86 -16.45 -2.18
N ARG A 247 -1.44 -16.95 -3.34
CA ARG A 247 -1.47 -16.22 -4.61
C ARG A 247 -2.12 -17.06 -5.71
N LEU A 248 -2.58 -16.35 -6.75
CA LEU A 248 -3.27 -16.94 -7.88
C LEU A 248 -2.33 -16.98 -9.07
N PHE A 249 -2.18 -18.15 -9.67
CA PHE A 249 -1.29 -18.41 -10.79
C PHE A 249 -2.06 -18.97 -11.97
N ARG A 250 -1.57 -18.73 -13.18
CA ARG A 250 -2.10 -19.36 -14.39
C ARG A 250 -1.45 -20.73 -14.57
N GLN A 251 -2.25 -21.77 -14.83
CA GLN A 251 -1.77 -23.15 -14.94
C GLN A 251 -0.88 -23.37 -16.18
N LEU A 252 -1.10 -22.58 -17.24
CA LEU A 252 -0.43 -22.76 -18.54
C LEU A 252 1.07 -22.45 -18.49
N ASP A 253 1.46 -21.42 -17.74
CA ASP A 253 2.81 -20.86 -17.70
C ASP A 253 3.35 -20.67 -16.28
N GLY A 254 2.51 -20.90 -15.26
CA GLY A 254 2.87 -20.66 -13.87
C GLY A 254 2.93 -19.18 -13.49
N TYR A 255 2.45 -18.26 -14.32
CA TYR A 255 2.53 -16.82 -14.04
C TYR A 255 1.62 -16.39 -12.90
N CYS A 256 2.15 -15.60 -11.96
CA CYS A 256 1.43 -15.02 -10.83
C CYS A 256 0.63 -13.80 -11.29
N ILE A 257 -0.68 -13.84 -11.09
CA ILE A 257 -1.57 -12.75 -11.46
C ILE A 257 -1.42 -11.63 -10.42
N SER A 258 -0.81 -10.52 -10.85
CA SER A 258 -0.60 -9.30 -10.07
C SER A 258 -0.01 -9.56 -8.67
N PRO A 259 1.29 -9.82 -8.56
CA PRO A 259 1.93 -10.17 -7.28
C PRO A 259 1.77 -9.08 -6.22
N THR A 260 1.89 -7.81 -6.60
CA THR A 260 1.94 -6.67 -5.66
C THR A 260 0.59 -5.95 -5.55
N LYS A 261 -0.18 -5.87 -6.65
CA LYS A 261 -1.39 -5.02 -6.72
C LYS A 261 -2.67 -5.84 -6.63
N MET A 262 -3.25 -5.90 -5.43
CA MET A 262 -4.48 -6.65 -5.14
C MET A 262 -5.78 -5.84 -5.37
N HIS A 263 -5.66 -4.54 -5.61
CA HIS A 263 -6.80 -3.62 -5.80
C HIS A 263 -7.31 -3.57 -7.26
N ILE A 264 -6.59 -4.20 -8.19
CA ILE A 264 -6.93 -4.22 -9.62
C ILE A 264 -8.22 -5.01 -9.84
N GLU A 265 -9.11 -4.48 -10.67
CA GLU A 265 -10.37 -5.16 -11.01
C GLU A 265 -10.14 -6.32 -11.99
N ILE A 266 -10.95 -7.38 -11.86
CA ILE A 266 -10.91 -8.52 -12.80
C ILE A 266 -11.14 -8.07 -14.25
N LYS A 267 -12.01 -7.08 -14.48
CA LYS A 267 -12.26 -6.51 -15.80
C LYS A 267 -11.01 -5.89 -16.41
N GLU A 268 -10.18 -5.21 -15.62
CA GLU A 268 -8.92 -4.63 -16.09
C GLU A 268 -7.93 -5.72 -16.47
N LEU A 269 -7.81 -6.79 -15.66
CA LEU A 269 -6.96 -7.93 -15.96
C LEU A 269 -7.37 -8.68 -17.25
N ILE A 270 -8.66 -8.68 -17.57
CA ILE A 270 -9.19 -9.22 -18.83
C ILE A 270 -8.89 -8.28 -20.00
N ALA A 271 -9.04 -6.96 -19.78
CA ALA A 271 -8.76 -5.95 -20.79
C ALA A 271 -7.26 -5.89 -21.15
N SER A 272 -6.38 -6.12 -20.17
CA SER A 272 -4.93 -6.27 -20.36
C SER A 272 -4.53 -7.70 -20.76
N GLU A 273 -5.52 -8.59 -21.00
CA GLU A 273 -5.32 -9.92 -21.57
C GLU A 273 -4.42 -10.85 -20.73
N ILE A 274 -4.27 -10.52 -19.45
CA ILE A 274 -3.59 -11.35 -18.46
C ILE A 274 -4.47 -12.56 -18.13
N LEU A 275 -5.77 -12.32 -18.03
CA LEU A 275 -6.80 -13.32 -17.75
C LEU A 275 -7.76 -13.45 -18.94
N THR A 276 -8.18 -14.67 -19.22
CA THR A 276 -9.25 -14.95 -20.18
C THR A 276 -10.37 -15.79 -19.56
N GLU A 277 -11.59 -15.60 -20.03
CA GLU A 277 -12.74 -16.40 -19.56
C GLU A 277 -12.53 -17.89 -19.86
N GLY A 278 -12.61 -18.71 -18.81
CA GLY A 278 -12.40 -20.15 -18.90
C GLY A 278 -10.96 -20.58 -18.67
N ASP A 279 -10.07 -19.68 -18.27
CA ASP A 279 -8.71 -20.04 -17.91
C ASP A 279 -8.66 -20.99 -16.71
N LYS A 280 -7.66 -21.87 -16.75
CA LYS A 280 -7.28 -22.73 -15.63
C LYS A 280 -6.29 -22.00 -14.75
N LEU A 281 -6.69 -21.75 -13.51
CA LEU A 281 -5.90 -21.06 -12.51
C LEU A 281 -5.56 -22.01 -11.38
N VAL A 282 -4.42 -21.81 -10.74
CA VAL A 282 -3.91 -22.59 -9.62
C VAL A 282 -3.73 -21.64 -8.45
N MET A 283 -4.17 -22.08 -7.27
CA MET A 283 -3.90 -21.37 -6.03
C MET A 283 -2.76 -22.05 -5.31
N GLU A 284 -1.70 -21.31 -4.99
CA GLU A 284 -0.52 -21.83 -4.31
C GLU A 284 -0.02 -20.84 -3.26
N TYR A 285 0.63 -21.38 -2.22
CA TYR A 285 1.25 -20.58 -1.18
C TYR A 285 2.70 -20.23 -1.55
N ILE A 286 3.09 -18.98 -1.34
CA ILE A 286 4.46 -18.46 -1.55
C ILE A 286 5.00 -17.97 -0.21
N SER A 287 6.32 -18.05 0.00
CA SER A 287 6.97 -17.44 1.16
C SER A 287 6.75 -15.92 1.21
N THR A 288 6.48 -15.41 2.41
CA THR A 288 6.38 -13.97 2.69
C THR A 288 7.69 -13.23 2.41
N ASP A 289 8.84 -13.89 2.55
CA ASP A 289 10.15 -13.27 2.30
C ASP A 289 10.31 -12.90 0.82
N VAL A 290 9.88 -13.81 -0.06
CA VAL A 290 9.84 -13.55 -1.51
C VAL A 290 8.91 -12.38 -1.78
N MET A 291 7.74 -12.35 -1.15
CA MET A 291 6.77 -11.26 -1.32
C MET A 291 7.29 -9.90 -0.88
N ASN A 292 8.13 -9.85 0.16
CA ASN A 292 8.72 -8.62 0.66
C ASN A 292 9.87 -8.12 -0.23
N SER A 293 10.51 -9.00 -0.99
CA SER A 293 11.53 -8.62 -1.99
C SER A 293 10.97 -8.22 -3.35
N LEU A 294 9.64 -8.27 -3.55
CA LEU A 294 9.03 -7.91 -4.82
C LEU A 294 8.85 -6.40 -4.94
N ASP A 295 9.41 -5.84 -6.01
CA ASP A 295 9.07 -4.52 -6.50
C ASP A 295 7.80 -4.56 -7.36
N ASP A 296 7.19 -3.40 -7.62
CA ASP A 296 6.02 -3.23 -8.51
C ASP A 296 6.24 -3.78 -9.93
N SER A 297 7.50 -3.96 -10.33
CA SER A 297 7.97 -4.48 -11.62
C SER A 297 8.15 -6.00 -11.67
N SER A 298 8.16 -6.65 -10.51
CA SER A 298 8.61 -8.03 -10.40
C SER A 298 7.55 -8.98 -10.95
N GLN A 299 7.91 -9.76 -11.98
CA GLN A 299 7.06 -10.82 -12.51
C GLN A 299 7.40 -12.13 -11.80
N VAL A 300 6.40 -12.80 -11.24
CA VAL A 300 6.60 -14.02 -10.45
C VAL A 300 6.04 -15.21 -11.20
N PHE A 301 6.82 -16.28 -11.30
CA PHE A 301 6.41 -17.54 -11.92
C PHE A 301 6.58 -18.70 -10.94
N LEU A 302 5.66 -19.65 -10.93
CA LEU A 302 5.84 -20.93 -10.26
C LEU A 302 6.94 -21.71 -10.95
N ARG A 303 7.88 -22.23 -10.16
CA ARG A 303 8.87 -23.18 -10.65
C ARG A 303 8.20 -24.55 -10.75
N GLN A 304 7.99 -25.03 -11.98
CA GLN A 304 7.51 -26.40 -12.24
C GLN A 304 8.63 -27.42 -12.06
#